data_AF-A0A240A567-F1
#
_entry.id   AF-A0A240A567-F1
#
_cell.length_a   1.000
_cell.length_b   1.000
_cell.length_c   1.000
_cell.angle_alpha   90.00
_cell.angle_beta   90.00
_cell.angle_gamma   90.00
#
_symmetry.space_group_name_H-M   'P 1'
#
loop_
_entity.id
_entity.type
_entity.pdbx_description
1 polymer ?
#
loop_
_entity_poly.entity_id
_entity_poly.type
_entity_poly.pdbx_seq_one_letter_code
_entity_poly.pdbx_strand_id
1 'polypeptide(L)'
;MKNLLLIVFVICFTVFSGYLMASESLQEKDLEVSKHDRTNKKTKEKPKRQQDELRIENKQDLAEIIYSDKDEEIKMGAYNKAVEKGILPRSNNYQEAVNAYEESVWMEENQ
;
A
#
# COMPACT_ATOMS: atom_id res chain seq x y z
N MET A 1 -14.02 -37.41 -12.19
CA MET A 1 -14.25 -36.23 -11.34
C MET A 1 -13.14 -35.17 -11.43
N LYS A 2 -12.40 -35.06 -12.55
CA LYS A 2 -11.33 -34.05 -12.71
C LYS A 2 -11.79 -32.82 -13.52
N ASN A 3 -12.83 -32.97 -14.35
CA ASN A 3 -13.38 -31.89 -15.18
C ASN A 3 -14.44 -31.05 -14.47
N LEU A 4 -14.99 -31.52 -13.34
CA LEU A 4 -15.98 -30.76 -12.55
C LEU A 4 -15.36 -29.50 -11.94
N LEU A 5 -14.10 -29.61 -11.50
CA LEU A 5 -13.37 -28.52 -10.87
C LEU A 5 -13.12 -27.37 -11.87
N LEU A 6 -12.78 -27.70 -13.12
CA LEU A 6 -12.65 -26.73 -14.20
C LEU A 6 -13.95 -26.00 -14.53
N ILE A 7 -15.08 -26.71 -14.52
CA ILE A 7 -16.39 -26.12 -14.78
C ILE A 7 -16.77 -25.11 -13.68
N VAL A 8 -16.49 -25.44 -12.42
CA VAL A 8 -16.74 -24.54 -11.28
C VAL A 8 -15.87 -23.29 -11.36
N PHE A 9 -14.59 -23.42 -11.76
CA PHE A 9 -13.71 -22.27 -11.94
C PHE A 9 -14.21 -21.33 -13.04
N VAL A 10 -14.60 -21.86 -14.20
CA VAL A 10 -15.11 -21.03 -15.31
C VAL A 10 -16.37 -20.26 -14.91
N ILE A 11 -17.28 -20.88 -14.15
CA ILE A 11 -18.50 -20.22 -13.65
C ILE A 11 -18.16 -19.15 -12.60
N CYS A 12 -17.18 -19.39 -11.72
CA CYS A 12 -16.76 -18.38 -10.74
C CYS A 12 -16.18 -17.13 -11.43
N PHE A 13 -15.34 -17.32 -12.46
CA PHE A 13 -14.73 -16.19 -13.18
C PHE A 13 -15.75 -15.33 -13.93
N THR A 14 -16.81 -15.93 -14.50
CA THR A 14 -17.85 -15.16 -15.23
C THR A 14 -18.71 -14.32 -14.28
N VAL A 15 -19.09 -14.85 -13.13
CA VAL A 15 -19.88 -14.10 -12.12
C VAL A 15 -19.04 -12.99 -11.47
N PHE A 16 -17.75 -13.25 -11.21
CA PHE A 16 -16.85 -12.27 -10.60
C PHE A 16 -16.60 -11.05 -11.51
N SER A 17 -16.41 -11.26 -12.81
CA SER A 17 -16.26 -10.15 -13.78
C SER A 17 -17.52 -9.29 -13.88
N GLY A 18 -18.72 -9.89 -13.81
CA GLY A 18 -19.97 -9.13 -13.78
C GLY A 18 -20.18 -8.33 -12.50
N TYR A 19 -19.75 -8.88 -11.35
CA TYR A 19 -19.81 -8.17 -10.07
C TYR A 19 -18.89 -6.95 -10.04
N LEU A 20 -17.68 -7.06 -10.61
CA LEU A 20 -16.75 -5.92 -10.71
C LEU A 20 -17.32 -4.79 -11.58
N MET A 21 -17.87 -5.09 -12.76
CA MET A 21 -18.51 -4.06 -13.61
C MET A 21 -19.71 -3.38 -12.94
N ALA A 22 -20.54 -4.14 -12.20
CA ALA A 22 -21.68 -3.55 -11.49
C ALA A 22 -21.24 -2.65 -10.32
N SER A 23 -20.12 -2.97 -9.67
CA SER A 23 -19.58 -2.18 -8.56
C SER A 23 -18.99 -0.83 -8.98
N GLU A 24 -18.54 -0.71 -10.23
CA GLU A 24 -18.08 0.57 -10.80
C GLU A 24 -19.26 1.48 -11.17
N SER A 25 -20.38 0.91 -11.65
CA SER A 25 -21.57 1.69 -12.06
C SER A 25 -22.40 2.30 -10.92
N LEU A 26 -22.16 1.90 -9.66
CA LEU A 26 -22.84 2.50 -8.49
C LEU A 26 -22.06 3.67 -7.87
N GLN A 27 -20.91 4.03 -8.45
CA GLN A 27 -20.10 5.17 -8.01
C GLN A 27 -20.14 6.37 -8.99
N GLU A 28 -20.95 6.32 -10.05
CA GLU A 28 -21.22 7.48 -10.91
C GLU A 28 -22.43 8.28 -10.39
N LYS A 29 -22.22 8.97 -9.27
CA LYS A 29 -22.91 10.23 -8.97
C LYS A 29 -21.87 11.29 -8.58
N ASP A 30 -20.92 11.54 -9.47
CA ASP A 30 -20.12 12.76 -9.47
C ASP A 30 -20.11 13.28 -10.90
N LEU A 31 -20.98 14.25 -11.20
CA LEU A 31 -20.66 15.68 -11.13
C LEU A 31 -19.56 16.06 -12.14
N GLU A 32 -20.05 16.38 -13.34
CA GLU A 32 -19.69 17.53 -14.16
C GLU A 32 -18.21 17.89 -14.43
N VAL A 33 -17.93 18.02 -15.73
CA VAL A 33 -16.91 18.87 -16.36
C VAL A 33 -15.48 18.32 -16.40
N SER A 34 -15.20 17.53 -17.44
CA SER A 34 -13.86 17.37 -18.01
C SER A 34 -13.59 18.49 -19.01
N LYS A 35 -12.86 19.53 -18.59
CA LYS A 35 -12.04 20.36 -19.48
C LYS A 35 -10.73 20.77 -18.80
N HIS A 36 -9.66 20.25 -19.39
CA HIS A 36 -8.36 20.91 -19.55
C HIS A 36 -7.38 21.00 -18.37
N ASP A 37 -6.12 21.01 -18.80
CA ASP A 37 -4.88 21.34 -18.10
C ASP A 37 -4.19 20.31 -17.19
N ARG A 38 -3.19 19.67 -17.83
CA ARG A 38 -1.79 19.56 -17.42
C ARG A 38 -1.42 20.08 -16.02
N THR A 39 -0.52 19.32 -15.41
CA THR A 39 0.33 19.68 -14.27
C THR A 39 -0.40 20.03 -12.97
N ASN A 40 -0.57 19.03 -12.10
CA ASN A 40 -0.55 19.30 -10.66
C ASN A 40 -0.23 18.03 -9.85
N LYS A 41 0.98 18.06 -9.25
CA LYS A 41 1.25 17.69 -7.86
C LYS A 41 -0.04 17.36 -7.08
N LYS A 42 -0.44 16.08 -7.04
CA LYS A 42 -1.44 15.60 -6.08
C LYS A 42 -0.71 14.86 -4.98
N THR A 43 -0.16 15.64 -4.06
CA THR A 43 0.01 15.22 -2.67
C THR A 43 -1.38 14.79 -2.18
N LYS A 44 -1.67 13.49 -2.28
CA LYS A 44 -2.81 12.89 -1.59
C LYS A 44 -2.46 12.97 -0.10
N GLU A 45 -2.95 14.02 0.57
CA GLU A 45 -2.94 14.09 2.03
C GLU A 45 -3.69 12.86 2.55
N LYS A 46 -2.93 11.85 2.99
CA LYS A 46 -3.47 10.73 3.74
C LYS A 46 -4.01 11.26 5.08
N PRO A 47 -5.15 10.75 5.56
CA PRO A 47 -5.77 11.23 6.78
C PRO A 47 -4.79 11.10 7.94
N LYS A 48 -4.51 12.23 8.61
CA LYS A 48 -3.75 12.33 9.87
C LYS A 48 -4.44 11.49 10.95
N ARG A 49 -4.19 10.18 10.99
CA ARG A 49 -4.53 9.33 12.13
C ARG A 49 -3.28 9.20 12.98
N GLN A 50 -3.33 9.83 14.15
CA GLN A 50 -2.44 9.63 15.29
C GLN A 50 -0.97 9.41 14.91
N GLN A 51 -0.32 10.50 14.48
CA GLN A 51 1.09 10.68 14.80
C GLN A 51 1.19 10.83 16.33
N ASP A 52 1.13 9.74 17.07
CA ASP A 52 2.13 9.64 18.12
C ASP A 52 3.46 9.82 17.38
N GLU A 53 4.22 10.82 17.77
CA GLU A 53 5.54 11.10 17.19
C GLU A 53 6.42 9.87 17.45
N LEU A 54 6.31 8.87 16.58
CA LEU A 54 7.27 7.78 16.48
C LEU A 54 8.60 8.45 16.14
N ARG A 55 9.39 8.69 17.18
CA ARG A 55 10.74 9.21 17.09
C ARG A 55 11.59 8.10 16.51
N ILE A 56 11.79 8.17 15.20
CA ILE A 56 12.67 7.28 14.44
C ILE A 56 13.86 8.12 14.04
N GLU A 57 14.99 7.93 14.71
CA GLU A 57 16.24 8.63 14.43
C GLU A 57 17.22 7.73 13.65
N ASN A 58 17.13 6.42 13.87
CA ASN A 58 18.01 5.43 13.25
C ASN A 58 17.26 4.14 12.86
N LYS A 59 17.99 3.18 12.25
CA LYS A 59 17.44 1.90 11.78
C LYS A 59 16.96 0.97 12.91
N GLN A 60 17.59 1.04 14.08
CA GLN A 60 17.22 0.23 15.24
C GLN A 60 15.87 0.68 15.79
N ASP A 61 15.65 2.00 15.93
CA ASP A 61 14.35 2.55 16.34
C ASP A 61 13.23 2.10 15.39
N LEU A 62 13.52 2.09 14.09
CA LEU A 62 12.58 1.61 13.09
C LEU A 62 12.33 0.11 13.24
N ALA A 63 13.38 -0.71 13.38
CA ALA A 63 13.27 -2.16 13.54
C ALA A 63 12.39 -2.54 14.72
N GLU A 64 12.55 -1.86 15.87
CA GLU A 64 11.71 -2.07 17.05
C GLU A 64 10.22 -1.87 16.75
N ILE A 65 9.87 -0.86 15.94
CA ILE A 65 8.48 -0.62 15.55
C ILE A 65 8.01 -1.68 14.55
N ILE A 66 8.83 -2.01 13.54
CA ILE A 66 8.49 -2.96 12.47
C ILE A 66 8.24 -4.37 13.01
N TYR A 67 9.08 -4.82 13.93
CA TYR A 67 8.96 -6.16 14.54
C TYR A 67 8.08 -6.20 15.79
N SER A 68 7.46 -5.08 16.19
CA SER A 68 6.49 -5.05 17.29
C SER A 68 5.13 -5.63 16.92
N ASP A 69 4.23 -5.77 17.91
CA ASP A 69 2.83 -6.18 17.71
C ASP A 69 1.91 -5.04 17.25
N LYS A 70 2.47 -3.90 16.80
CA LYS A 70 1.67 -2.76 16.30
C LYS A 70 0.96 -3.10 15.00
N ASP A 71 -0.14 -2.39 14.73
CA ASP A 71 -0.89 -2.53 13.49
C ASP A 71 -0.04 -2.20 12.26
N GLU A 72 -0.33 -2.87 11.15
CA GLU A 72 0.37 -2.72 9.87
C GLU A 72 0.36 -1.27 9.36
N GLU A 73 -0.74 -0.54 9.56
CA GLU A 73 -0.84 0.89 9.22
C GLU A 73 0.21 1.73 9.98
N ILE A 74 0.44 1.42 11.26
CA ILE A 74 1.42 2.12 12.11
C ILE A 74 2.84 1.77 11.66
N LYS A 75 3.11 0.49 11.40
CA LYS A 75 4.41 0.01 10.92
C LYS A 75 4.77 0.62 9.57
N MET A 76 3.83 0.63 8.63
CA MET A 76 4.01 1.28 7.33
C MET A 76 4.16 2.79 7.47
N GLY A 77 3.46 3.42 8.42
CA GLY A 77 3.65 4.84 8.75
C GLY A 77 5.07 5.14 9.23
N ALA A 78 5.61 4.30 10.13
CA ALA A 78 6.97 4.39 10.63
C ALA A 78 8.00 4.21 9.50
N TYR A 79 7.83 3.19 8.68
CA TYR A 79 8.67 2.92 7.53
C TYR A 79 8.70 4.10 6.54
N ASN A 80 7.53 4.66 6.19
CA ASN A 80 7.46 5.83 5.31
C ASN A 80 8.22 7.03 5.87
N LYS A 81 8.08 7.31 7.18
CA LYS A 81 8.83 8.38 7.83
C LYS A 81 10.34 8.15 7.77
N ALA A 82 10.80 6.91 7.94
CA ALA A 82 12.21 6.58 7.85
C ALA A 82 12.78 6.80 6.44
N VAL A 83 12.02 6.44 5.40
CA VAL A 83 12.36 6.71 4.01
C VAL A 83 12.40 8.22 3.74
N GLU A 84 11.40 8.98 4.22
CA GLU A 84 11.37 10.45 4.09
C GLU A 84 12.57 11.13 4.77
N LYS A 85 13.04 10.58 5.89
CA LYS A 85 14.23 11.04 6.60
C LYS A 85 15.55 10.59 5.97
N GLY A 86 15.52 9.74 4.94
CA GLY A 86 16.71 9.18 4.31
C GLY A 86 17.46 8.18 5.18
N ILE A 87 16.79 7.57 6.18
CA ILE A 87 17.39 6.54 7.04
C ILE A 87 17.58 5.22 6.27
N LEU A 88 16.68 4.94 5.32
CA LEU A 88 16.68 3.77 4.46
C LEU A 88 16.21 4.14 3.04
N PRO A 89 16.67 3.41 2.00
CA PRO A 89 16.12 3.57 0.65
C PRO A 89 14.67 3.08 0.61
N ARG A 90 13.91 3.54 -0.38
CA ARG A 90 12.52 3.11 -0.63
C ARG A 90 12.51 1.70 -1.25
N SER A 91 11.82 0.76 -0.61
CA SER A 91 11.57 -0.60 -1.12
C SER A 91 10.51 -0.61 -2.23
N ASN A 92 10.56 -1.63 -3.08
CA ASN A 92 9.52 -1.90 -4.09
C ASN A 92 8.35 -2.73 -3.52
N ASN A 93 8.58 -3.50 -2.46
CA ASN A 93 7.57 -4.32 -1.80
C ASN A 93 6.87 -3.55 -0.67
N TYR A 94 5.79 -2.85 -1.02
CA TYR A 94 5.08 -1.93 -0.11
C TYR A 94 3.85 -2.51 0.59
N GLN A 95 3.65 -3.82 0.49
CA GLN A 95 2.43 -4.48 0.96
C GLN A 95 2.49 -4.82 2.45
N GLU A 96 3.69 -5.09 2.97
CA GLU A 96 3.97 -5.39 4.38
C GLU A 96 5.23 -4.65 4.82
N ALA A 97 5.20 -4.07 6.02
CA ALA A 97 6.24 -3.20 6.56
C ALA A 97 7.53 -3.95 6.85
N VAL A 98 7.42 -5.21 7.27
CA VAL A 98 8.57 -6.09 7.47
C VAL A 98 9.29 -6.32 6.14
N ASN A 99 8.54 -6.72 5.10
CA ASN A 99 9.13 -6.95 3.77
C ASN A 99 9.73 -5.66 3.19
N ALA A 100 9.05 -4.53 3.39
CA ALA A 100 9.54 -3.23 2.93
C ALA A 100 10.85 -2.84 3.64
N TYR A 101 10.93 -3.06 4.95
CA TYR A 101 12.12 -2.81 5.75
C TYR A 101 13.28 -3.71 5.34
N GLU A 102 13.06 -5.02 5.24
CA GLU A 102 14.10 -6.00 4.91
C GLU A 102 14.66 -5.80 3.51
N GLU A 103 13.80 -5.54 2.51
CA GLU A 103 14.25 -5.20 1.16
C GLU A 103 15.07 -3.90 1.16
N SER A 104 14.65 -2.89 1.91
CA SER A 104 15.38 -1.63 2.02
C SER A 104 16.76 -1.79 2.65
N VAL A 105 16.88 -2.58 3.72
CA VAL A 105 18.17 -2.87 4.35
C VAL A 105 19.06 -3.61 3.37
N TRP A 106 18.53 -4.64 2.69
CA TRP A 106 19.28 -5.37 1.68
C TRP A 106 19.76 -4.46 0.54
N MET A 107 18.91 -3.58 0.03
CA MET A 107 19.29 -2.62 -1.03
C MET A 107 20.43 -1.71 -0.61
N GLU A 108 20.40 -1.23 0.64
CA GLU A 108 21.43 -0.34 1.16
C GLU A 108 22.77 -1.07 1.36
N GLU A 109 22.75 -2.34 1.79
CA GLU A 109 23.95 -3.16 1.93
C GLU A 109 24.57 -3.59 0.59
N ASN A 110 23.78 -3.57 -0.49
CA ASN A 110 24.18 -4.03 -1.82
C ASN A 110 24.30 -2.90 -2.86
N GLN A 111 24.23 -1.63 -2.42
CA GLN A 111 24.53 -0.43 -3.21
C GLN A 111 25.99 -0.01 -3.03
#